data_AF-A0A0W8D2D2-F1
#
_entry.id   AF-A0A0W8D2D2-F1
#
_cell.length_a   1.000
_cell.length_b   1.000
_cell.length_c   1.000
_cell.angle_alpha   90.00
_cell.angle_beta   90.00
_cell.angle_gamma   90.00
#
_symmetry.space_group_name_H-M   'P 1'
#
loop_
_entity.id
_entity.type
_entity.pdbx_description
1 polymer ?
#
loop_
_entity_poly.entity_id
_entity_poly.type
_entity_poly.pdbx_seq_one_letter_code
_entity_poly.pdbx_strand_id
1 'polypeptide(L)'
;MIPEFGFPYFWMCIGNLLAVVILQYLARNPRPIDLYNPLWQSQDRRCVDEDTGGFPCVDCHMAVVVFLPAILHTQSVVVQLMFMAIVLYIALCKLLLATRFISQILGSWLMGFTGILIGNHGHVVVKSYKLTRGYNIAAIVALVVLAMLVLGMWIENNDSSLMGIPKRDFMEVFTNILNSDAPNPATPGPAQVHQLPGKPTIPTRQRKHFVNDDEEVAGKRDSFYFLVRGMRARTLAAREKS
;
A
#
# COMPACT_ATOMS: atom_id res chain seq x y z
N MET A 1 -40.61 1.43 -0.12
CA MET A 1 -39.41 0.56 -0.02
C MET A 1 -39.61 -0.58 -1.00
N ILE A 2 -38.76 -0.72 -2.02
CA ILE A 2 -38.88 -1.79 -3.01
C ILE A 2 -38.09 -2.99 -2.47
N PRO A 3 -38.75 -4.06 -1.98
CA PRO A 3 -38.11 -5.20 -1.34
C PRO A 3 -37.22 -6.03 -2.28
N GLU A 4 -37.30 -5.80 -3.60
CA GLU A 4 -36.51 -6.51 -4.61
C GLU A 4 -35.09 -5.96 -4.80
N PHE A 5 -34.76 -4.81 -4.18
CA PHE A 5 -33.45 -4.17 -4.32
C PHE A 5 -32.38 -4.72 -3.40
N GLY A 6 -32.72 -5.44 -2.32
CA GLY A 6 -31.72 -5.78 -1.30
C GLY A 6 -30.84 -6.96 -1.70
N PHE A 7 -31.47 -8.13 -1.85
CA PHE A 7 -30.75 -9.40 -1.92
C PHE A 7 -30.08 -9.68 -3.29
N PRO A 8 -30.74 -9.45 -4.44
CA PRO A 8 -30.12 -9.63 -5.76
C PRO A 8 -28.98 -8.67 -6.02
N TYR A 9 -29.15 -7.42 -5.63
CA TYR A 9 -28.16 -6.36 -5.77
C TYR A 9 -26.91 -6.63 -4.94
N PHE A 10 -27.06 -7.14 -3.72
CA PHE A 10 -25.94 -7.56 -2.88
C PHE A 10 -25.07 -8.62 -3.57
N TRP A 11 -25.68 -9.65 -4.15
CA TRP A 11 -24.96 -10.69 -4.89
C TRP A 11 -24.32 -10.18 -6.17
N MET A 12 -24.97 -9.25 -6.86
CA MET A 12 -24.39 -8.58 -8.03
C MET A 12 -23.12 -7.81 -7.63
N CYS A 13 -23.15 -7.03 -6.55
CA CYS A 13 -22.01 -6.27 -6.06
C CYS A 13 -20.87 -7.19 -5.64
N ILE A 14 -21.16 -8.27 -4.90
CA ILE A 14 -20.13 -9.24 -4.49
C ILE A 14 -19.54 -9.97 -5.67
N GLY A 15 -20.37 -10.44 -6.61
CA GLY A 15 -19.90 -11.13 -7.81
C GLY A 15 -18.97 -10.25 -8.64
N ASN A 16 -19.33 -8.98 -8.83
CA ASN A 16 -18.48 -8.01 -9.52
C ASN A 16 -17.19 -7.71 -8.75
N LEU A 17 -17.25 -7.55 -7.42
CA LEU A 17 -16.07 -7.34 -6.58
C LEU A 17 -15.09 -8.51 -6.68
N LEU A 18 -15.58 -9.74 -6.57
CA LEU A 18 -14.74 -10.93 -6.71
C LEU A 18 -14.14 -11.03 -8.11
N ALA A 19 -14.95 -10.82 -9.16
CA ALA A 19 -14.48 -10.88 -10.54
C ALA A 19 -13.40 -9.82 -10.83
N VAL A 20 -13.60 -8.58 -10.36
CA VAL A 20 -12.65 -7.49 -10.60
C VAL A 20 -11.34 -7.70 -9.83
N VAL A 21 -11.39 -8.18 -8.59
CA VAL A 21 -10.20 -8.49 -7.79
C VAL A 21 -9.42 -9.64 -8.40
N ILE A 22 -10.10 -10.73 -8.81
CA ILE A 22 -9.45 -11.85 -9.51
C ILE A 22 -8.83 -11.38 -10.81
N LEU A 23 -9.54 -10.59 -11.61
CA LEU A 23 -9.00 -10.09 -12.88
C LEU A 23 -7.78 -9.19 -12.66
N GLN A 24 -7.81 -8.33 -11.64
CA GLN A 24 -6.69 -7.46 -11.29
C GLN A 24 -5.46 -8.27 -10.85
N TYR A 25 -5.68 -9.33 -10.06
CA TYR A 25 -4.62 -10.26 -9.64
C TYR A 25 -3.98 -11.00 -10.83
N LEU A 26 -4.80 -11.40 -11.81
CA LEU A 26 -4.34 -12.10 -13.02
C LEU A 26 -3.65 -11.17 -14.01
N ALA A 27 -4.20 -9.98 -14.24
CA ALA A 27 -3.74 -9.08 -15.29
C ALA A 27 -2.42 -8.37 -14.96
N ARG A 28 -2.13 -8.15 -13.66
CA ARG A 28 -0.89 -7.51 -13.14
C ARG A 28 -0.39 -6.32 -13.97
N ASN A 29 -1.32 -5.51 -14.47
CA ASN A 29 -0.96 -4.35 -15.27
C ASN A 29 -0.25 -3.31 -14.40
N PRO A 30 0.78 -2.63 -14.91
CA PRO A 30 1.51 -1.66 -14.10
C PRO A 30 0.71 -0.35 -13.94
N ARG A 31 0.97 0.37 -12.84
CA ARG A 31 0.35 1.67 -12.55
C ARG A 31 1.25 2.80 -13.00
N PRO A 32 0.73 4.02 -13.25
CA PRO A 32 1.57 5.17 -13.62
C PRO A 32 2.70 5.42 -12.61
N ILE A 33 2.41 5.26 -11.31
CA ILE A 33 3.39 5.41 -10.23
C ILE A 33 4.52 4.36 -10.28
N ASP A 34 4.24 3.15 -10.77
CA ASP A 34 5.23 2.08 -10.88
C ASP A 34 6.16 2.31 -12.09
N LEU A 35 5.71 3.06 -13.11
CA LEU A 35 6.52 3.40 -14.30
C LEU A 35 7.43 4.61 -14.07
N TYR A 36 7.06 5.53 -13.17
CA TYR A 36 7.76 6.81 -13.03
C TYR A 36 8.21 7.07 -11.59
N ASN A 37 9.49 6.76 -11.33
CA ASN A 37 10.14 6.84 -10.02
C ASN A 37 10.01 8.17 -9.25
N PRO A 38 10.04 9.35 -9.89
CA PRO A 38 9.87 10.61 -9.16
C PRO A 38 8.47 10.75 -8.53
N LEU A 39 7.42 10.21 -9.16
CA LEU A 39 6.07 10.22 -8.60
C LEU A 39 5.99 9.33 -7.36
N TRP A 40 6.64 8.16 -7.41
CA TRP A 40 6.77 7.25 -6.26
C TRP A 40 7.41 7.89 -5.03
N GLN A 41 8.41 8.75 -5.23
CA GLN A 41 9.11 9.45 -4.13
C GLN A 41 8.33 10.64 -3.58
N SER A 42 7.52 11.30 -4.41
CA SER A 42 6.74 12.49 -4.02
C SER A 42 5.46 12.16 -3.23
N GLN A 43 5.04 10.90 -3.27
CA GLN A 43 3.74 10.49 -2.78
C GLN A 43 3.83 9.80 -1.42
N ASP A 44 2.90 10.14 -0.52
CA ASP A 44 2.82 9.46 0.77
C ASP A 44 2.47 7.99 0.55
N ARG A 45 3.34 7.09 1.00
CA ARG A 45 3.16 5.64 0.90
C ARG A 45 1.87 5.16 1.56
N ARG A 46 1.36 5.89 2.57
CA ARG A 46 0.07 5.56 3.20
C ARG A 46 -1.13 5.68 2.26
N CYS A 47 -0.99 6.45 1.19
CA CYS A 47 -2.04 6.68 0.20
C CYS A 47 -1.97 5.71 -0.99
N VAL A 48 -0.98 4.81 -1.01
CA VAL A 48 -0.76 3.88 -2.11
C VAL A 48 -0.74 2.45 -1.56
N ASP A 49 -1.71 1.66 -1.98
CA ASP A 49 -1.76 0.24 -1.67
C ASP A 49 -0.77 -0.50 -2.57
N GLU A 50 0.31 -1.08 -2.03
CA GLU A 50 1.37 -1.70 -2.83
C GLU A 50 0.91 -2.99 -3.53
N ASP A 51 -0.11 -3.66 -2.97
CA ASP A 51 -0.51 -5.02 -3.39
C ASP A 51 -1.53 -5.05 -4.54
N THR A 52 -2.07 -3.89 -4.95
CA THR A 52 -3.06 -3.83 -6.02
C THR A 52 -2.50 -3.39 -7.37
N GLY A 53 -2.68 -4.23 -8.39
CA GLY A 53 -2.31 -3.94 -9.78
C GLY A 53 -3.07 -2.75 -10.41
N GLY A 54 -2.67 -2.32 -11.60
CA GLY A 54 -3.20 -1.11 -12.26
C GLY A 54 -4.56 -1.27 -12.93
N PHE A 55 -4.85 -2.40 -13.57
CA PHE A 55 -6.11 -2.59 -14.30
C PHE A 55 -6.73 -3.96 -14.02
N PRO A 56 -8.05 -4.04 -13.82
CA PRO A 56 -9.00 -2.93 -13.65
C PRO A 56 -8.81 -2.15 -12.33
N CYS A 57 -9.28 -0.90 -12.30
CA CYS A 57 -9.36 -0.12 -11.08
C CYS A 57 -10.62 -0.51 -10.31
N VAL A 58 -10.44 -1.26 -9.22
CA VAL A 58 -11.52 -1.77 -8.37
C VAL A 58 -12.44 -0.65 -7.88
N ASP A 59 -11.89 0.46 -7.38
CA ASP A 59 -12.69 1.58 -6.85
C ASP A 59 -13.57 2.22 -7.92
N CYS A 60 -13.02 2.46 -9.11
CA CYS A 60 -13.78 3.07 -10.22
C CYS A 60 -14.82 2.09 -10.79
N HIS A 61 -14.48 0.80 -10.88
CA HIS A 61 -15.41 -0.24 -11.29
C HIS A 61 -16.58 -0.37 -10.32
N MET A 62 -16.28 -0.49 -9.02
CA MET A 62 -17.29 -0.65 -7.97
C MET A 62 -18.12 0.62 -7.76
N ALA A 63 -17.56 1.81 -7.97
CA ALA A 63 -18.34 3.04 -7.98
C ALA A 63 -19.45 3.00 -9.04
N VAL A 64 -19.18 2.49 -10.24
CA VAL A 64 -20.21 2.32 -11.27
C VAL A 64 -21.19 1.21 -10.89
N VAL A 65 -20.71 0.04 -10.46
CA VAL A 65 -21.56 -1.10 -10.07
C VAL A 65 -22.55 -0.74 -8.97
N VAL A 66 -22.11 0.07 -8.00
CA VAL A 66 -22.93 0.47 -6.84
C VAL A 66 -23.81 1.67 -7.16
N PHE A 67 -23.24 2.76 -7.68
CA PHE A 67 -23.99 4.00 -7.84
C PHE A 67 -24.87 4.01 -9.08
N LEU A 68 -24.52 3.32 -10.17
CA LEU A 68 -25.31 3.40 -11.40
C LEU A 68 -26.74 2.86 -11.23
N PRO A 69 -26.97 1.67 -10.62
CA PRO A 69 -28.32 1.22 -10.32
C PRO A 69 -29.06 2.18 -9.38
N ALA A 70 -28.37 2.73 -8.37
CA ALA A 70 -28.97 3.70 -7.44
C ALA A 70 -29.40 5.00 -8.15
N ILE A 71 -28.60 5.50 -9.10
CA ILE A 71 -28.92 6.68 -9.92
C ILE A 71 -30.17 6.40 -10.76
N LEU A 72 -30.22 5.26 -11.44
CA LEU A 72 -31.33 4.90 -12.34
C LEU A 72 -32.66 4.74 -11.59
N HIS A 73 -32.64 4.32 -10.32
CA HIS A 73 -33.84 4.12 -9.52
C HIS A 73 -34.28 5.33 -8.69
N THR A 74 -33.41 6.33 -8.54
CA THR A 74 -33.73 7.54 -7.77
C THR A 74 -34.49 8.54 -8.63
N GLN A 75 -35.61 9.06 -8.15
CA GLN A 75 -36.43 10.05 -8.89
C GLN A 75 -35.91 11.49 -8.74
N SER A 76 -35.18 11.79 -7.66
CA SER A 76 -34.64 13.13 -7.42
C SER A 76 -33.38 13.38 -8.25
N VAL A 77 -33.45 14.34 -9.17
CA VAL A 77 -32.32 14.77 -10.01
C VAL A 77 -31.15 15.26 -9.14
N VAL A 78 -31.43 15.92 -8.02
CA VAL A 78 -30.38 16.40 -7.10
C VAL A 78 -29.57 15.22 -6.54
N VAL A 79 -30.24 14.14 -6.13
CA VAL A 79 -29.58 12.94 -5.60
C VAL A 79 -28.83 12.20 -6.70
N GLN A 80 -29.37 12.14 -7.92
CA GLN A 80 -28.66 11.59 -9.08
C GLN A 80 -27.36 12.34 -9.37
N LEU A 81 -27.40 13.68 -9.36
CA LEU A 81 -26.22 14.52 -9.55
C LEU A 81 -25.19 14.33 -8.44
N MET A 82 -25.63 14.16 -7.19
CA MET A 82 -24.72 13.86 -6.08
C MET A 82 -24.01 12.51 -6.26
N PHE A 83 -24.72 11.45 -6.65
CA PHE A 83 -24.09 10.15 -6.93
C PHE A 83 -23.14 10.20 -8.12
N MET A 84 -23.51 10.90 -9.20
CA MET A 84 -22.61 11.13 -10.33
C MET A 84 -21.35 11.90 -9.92
N ALA A 85 -21.51 12.93 -9.08
CA ALA A 85 -20.38 13.69 -8.54
C ALA A 85 -19.45 12.81 -7.69
N ILE A 86 -19.99 11.87 -6.90
CA ILE A 86 -19.18 10.92 -6.14
C ILE A 86 -18.38 9.99 -7.07
N VAL A 87 -19.00 9.44 -8.12
CA VAL A 87 -18.30 8.58 -9.09
C VAL A 87 -17.15 9.34 -9.77
N LEU A 88 -17.42 10.58 -10.19
CA LEU A 88 -16.41 11.46 -10.79
C LEU A 88 -15.30 11.84 -9.80
N TYR A 89 -15.67 12.13 -8.55
CA TYR A 89 -14.71 12.45 -7.49
C TYR A 89 -13.74 11.29 -7.22
N ILE A 90 -14.26 10.05 -7.14
CA ILE A 90 -13.42 8.85 -6.96
C ILE A 90 -12.43 8.72 -8.12
N ALA A 91 -12.89 8.88 -9.37
CA ALA A 91 -12.01 8.84 -10.54
C ALA A 91 -10.96 9.96 -10.52
N LEU A 92 -11.36 11.18 -10.16
CA LEU A 92 -10.47 12.33 -10.05
C LEU A 92 -9.39 12.10 -8.98
N CYS A 93 -9.75 11.55 -7.82
CA CYS A 93 -8.77 11.18 -6.79
C CYS A 93 -7.72 10.21 -7.33
N LYS A 94 -8.10 9.23 -8.15
CA LYS A 94 -7.14 8.27 -8.72
C LYS A 94 -6.21 8.90 -9.74
N LEU A 95 -6.70 9.88 -10.51
CA LEU A 95 -5.89 10.66 -11.46
C LEU A 95 -4.93 11.61 -10.76
N LEU A 96 -5.42 12.38 -9.77
CA LEU A 96 -4.60 13.35 -9.03
C LEU A 96 -3.49 12.68 -8.23
N LEU A 97 -3.76 11.49 -7.68
CA LEU A 97 -2.77 10.66 -7.01
C LEU A 97 -1.92 9.84 -7.98
N ALA A 98 -2.01 10.06 -9.29
CA ALA A 98 -1.27 9.32 -10.32
C ALA A 98 -1.31 7.79 -10.18
N THR A 99 -2.36 7.26 -9.54
CA THR A 99 -2.46 5.82 -9.24
C THR A 99 -2.98 5.03 -10.41
N ARG A 100 -3.71 5.67 -11.35
CA ARG A 100 -4.36 5.02 -12.50
C ARG A 100 -4.32 5.91 -13.74
N PHE A 101 -4.18 5.31 -14.92
CA PHE A 101 -4.33 6.03 -16.19
C PHE A 101 -5.80 6.31 -16.52
N ILE A 102 -6.05 7.35 -17.32
CA ILE A 102 -7.41 7.67 -17.79
C ILE A 102 -8.04 6.48 -18.54
N SER A 103 -7.27 5.79 -19.39
CA SER A 103 -7.72 4.59 -20.10
C SER A 103 -8.13 3.46 -19.14
N GLN A 104 -7.41 3.30 -18.02
CA GLN A 104 -7.73 2.31 -17.01
C GLN A 104 -9.03 2.66 -16.28
N ILE A 105 -9.27 3.94 -15.99
CA ILE A 105 -10.52 4.41 -15.37
C ILE A 105 -11.70 4.18 -16.30
N LEU A 106 -11.61 4.65 -17.55
CA LEU A 106 -12.69 4.49 -18.53
C LEU A 106 -12.98 3.02 -18.83
N GLY A 107 -11.93 2.20 -18.98
CA GLY A 107 -12.08 0.76 -19.15
C GLY A 107 -12.73 0.09 -17.93
N SER A 108 -12.42 0.57 -16.72
CA SER A 108 -13.04 0.06 -15.48
C SER A 108 -14.53 0.42 -15.39
N TRP A 109 -14.92 1.62 -15.85
CA TRP A 109 -16.33 2.02 -15.93
C TRP A 109 -17.11 1.19 -16.94
N LEU A 110 -16.55 0.98 -18.14
CA LEU A 110 -17.16 0.13 -19.16
C LEU A 110 -17.30 -1.32 -18.68
N MET A 111 -16.28 -1.84 -18.00
CA MET A 111 -16.31 -3.16 -17.41
C MET A 111 -17.35 -3.24 -16.26
N GLY A 112 -17.48 -2.20 -15.44
CA GLY A 112 -18.49 -2.11 -14.39
C GLY A 112 -19.91 -2.11 -14.95
N PHE A 113 -20.15 -1.32 -16.01
CA PHE A 113 -21.42 -1.33 -16.73
C PHE A 113 -21.75 -2.72 -17.30
N THR A 114 -20.77 -3.35 -17.96
CA THR A 114 -20.91 -4.71 -18.50
C THR A 114 -21.20 -5.72 -17.39
N GLY A 115 -20.55 -5.58 -16.24
CA GLY A 115 -20.76 -6.40 -15.04
C GLY A 115 -22.16 -6.29 -14.46
N ILE A 116 -22.79 -5.10 -14.49
CA ILE A 116 -24.20 -4.91 -14.12
C ILE A 116 -25.11 -5.67 -15.09
N LEU A 117 -24.87 -5.56 -16.41
CA LEU A 117 -25.69 -6.26 -17.41
C LEU A 117 -25.62 -7.77 -17.26
N ILE A 118 -24.41 -8.31 -17.09
CA ILE A 118 -24.18 -9.75 -16.85
C ILE A 118 -24.80 -10.17 -15.53
N GLY A 119 -24.66 -9.38 -14.47
CA GLY A 119 -25.25 -9.67 -13.17
C GLY A 119 -26.78 -9.71 -13.19
N ASN A 120 -27.41 -8.77 -13.89
CA ASN A 120 -28.86 -8.75 -14.10
C ASN A 120 -29.33 -9.96 -14.91
N HIS A 121 -28.65 -10.28 -16.01
CA HIS A 121 -28.96 -11.47 -16.81
C HIS A 121 -28.78 -12.76 -15.99
N GLY A 122 -27.68 -12.86 -15.24
CA GLY A 122 -27.38 -13.98 -14.34
C GLY A 122 -28.45 -14.16 -13.26
N HIS A 123 -28.95 -13.08 -12.67
CA HIS A 123 -30.03 -13.15 -11.70
C HIS A 123 -31.32 -13.73 -12.29
N VAL A 124 -31.71 -13.31 -13.50
CA VAL A 124 -32.88 -13.87 -14.21
C VAL A 124 -32.70 -15.37 -14.45
N VAL A 125 -31.51 -15.78 -14.90
CA VAL A 125 -31.18 -17.19 -15.15
C VAL A 125 -31.22 -18.02 -13.85
N VAL A 126 -30.60 -17.53 -12.76
CA VAL A 126 -30.57 -18.23 -11.45
C VAL A 126 -31.97 -18.36 -10.86
N LYS A 127 -32.83 -17.35 -11.03
CA LYS A 127 -34.23 -17.40 -10.59
C LYS A 127 -35.00 -18.54 -11.26
N SER A 128 -34.69 -18.85 -12.53
CA SER A 128 -35.28 -19.98 -13.25
C SER A 128 -34.90 -21.34 -12.67
N TYR A 129 -33.73 -21.47 -12.03
CA TYR A 129 -33.26 -22.72 -11.44
C TYR A 129 -33.84 -23.01 -10.04
N LYS A 130 -34.67 -22.12 -9.47
CA LYS A 130 -35.32 -22.28 -8.15
C LYS A 130 -34.35 -22.75 -7.05
N LEU A 131 -33.17 -22.12 -6.95
CA LEU A 131 -32.19 -22.46 -5.93
C LEU A 131 -32.80 -22.44 -4.52
N THR A 132 -32.58 -23.52 -3.77
CA THR A 132 -33.05 -23.62 -2.38
C THR A 132 -32.34 -22.60 -1.50
N ARG A 133 -33.06 -22.02 -0.54
CA ARG A 133 -32.55 -21.02 0.42
C ARG A 133 -31.26 -21.45 1.15
N GLY A 134 -31.04 -22.76 1.32
CA GLY A 134 -29.84 -23.31 1.95
C GLY A 134 -28.54 -22.93 1.24
N TYR A 135 -28.52 -22.89 -0.10
CA TYR A 135 -27.32 -22.51 -0.86
C TYR A 135 -26.89 -21.06 -0.59
N ASN A 136 -27.87 -20.16 -0.47
CA ASN A 136 -27.61 -18.75 -0.16
C ASN A 136 -27.04 -18.58 1.26
N ILE A 137 -27.57 -19.31 2.25
CA ILE A 137 -27.06 -19.28 3.63
C ILE A 137 -25.63 -19.82 3.66
N ALA A 138 -25.38 -20.95 3.01
CA ALA A 138 -24.05 -21.55 2.91
C ALA A 138 -23.05 -20.59 2.24
N ALA A 139 -23.44 -19.91 1.16
CA ALA A 139 -22.58 -18.94 0.47
C ALA A 139 -22.26 -17.72 1.34
N ILE A 140 -23.22 -17.21 2.12
CA ILE A 140 -22.97 -16.11 3.07
C ILE A 140 -22.01 -16.55 4.17
N VAL A 141 -22.22 -17.73 4.75
CA VAL A 141 -21.32 -18.28 5.79
C VAL A 141 -19.92 -18.47 5.21
N ALA A 142 -19.78 -19.00 4.00
CA ALA A 142 -18.50 -19.16 3.32
C ALA A 142 -17.79 -17.82 3.10
N LEU A 143 -18.51 -16.77 2.69
CA LEU A 143 -17.96 -15.42 2.56
C LEU A 143 -17.50 -14.82 3.89
N VAL A 144 -18.27 -15.02 4.96
CA VAL A 144 -17.90 -14.55 6.31
C VAL A 144 -16.63 -15.25 6.78
N VAL A 145 -16.54 -16.58 6.62
CA VAL A 145 -15.33 -17.35 6.96
C VAL A 145 -14.13 -16.87 6.13
N LEU A 146 -14.31 -16.67 4.82
CA LEU A 146 -13.26 -16.14 3.95
C LEU A 146 -12.79 -14.75 4.42
N ALA A 147 -13.73 -13.85 4.73
CA ALA A 147 -13.41 -12.51 5.23
C ALA A 147 -12.64 -12.56 6.56
N MET A 148 -13.02 -13.45 7.47
CA MET A 148 -12.30 -13.68 8.73
C MET A 148 -10.88 -14.19 8.50
N LEU A 149 -10.68 -15.12 7.54
CA LEU A 149 -9.36 -15.61 7.18
C LEU A 149 -8.49 -14.51 6.55
N VAL A 150 -9.04 -13.73 5.61
CA VAL A 150 -8.33 -12.61 4.99
C VAL A 150 -7.94 -11.58 6.03
N LEU A 151 -8.85 -11.22 6.94
CA LEU A 151 -8.58 -10.29 8.02
C LEU A 151 -7.53 -10.84 8.99
N GLY A 152 -7.58 -12.13 9.31
CA GLY A 152 -6.56 -12.82 10.11
C GLY A 152 -5.18 -12.76 9.45
N MET A 153 -5.10 -13.08 8.15
CA MET A 153 -3.86 -12.96 7.37
C MET A 153 -3.38 -11.51 7.31
N TRP A 154 -4.28 -10.53 7.20
CA TRP A 154 -3.92 -9.11 7.18
C TRP A 154 -3.38 -8.63 8.53
N ILE A 155 -3.96 -9.10 9.64
CA ILE A 155 -3.44 -8.85 11.00
C ILE A 155 -2.04 -9.47 11.16
N GLU A 156 -1.84 -10.69 10.68
CA GLU A 156 -0.56 -11.40 10.78
C GLU A 156 0.52 -10.80 9.86
N ASN A 157 0.11 -10.43 8.64
CA ASN A 157 0.96 -9.79 7.63
C ASN A 157 1.09 -8.27 7.84
N ASN A 158 0.56 -7.73 8.94
CA ASN A 158 0.72 -6.32 9.27
C ASN A 158 2.20 -6.08 9.60
N ASP A 159 2.96 -5.64 8.60
CA ASP A 159 4.22 -4.93 8.74
C ASP A 159 3.95 -3.68 9.57
N SER A 160 3.92 -3.91 10.88
CA SER A 160 3.53 -2.99 11.91
C SER A 160 4.39 -1.73 11.85
N SER A 161 3.90 -0.73 11.13
CA SER A 161 4.22 0.69 11.36
C SER A 161 3.56 1.17 12.66
N LEU A 162 3.50 0.33 13.69
CA LEU A 162 2.85 0.63 14.98
C LEU A 162 3.54 1.81 15.70
N MET A 163 4.72 2.20 15.24
CA MET A 163 5.43 3.42 15.63
C MET A 163 6.19 4.09 14.46
N GLY A 164 5.79 3.86 13.20
CA GLY A 164 6.48 4.44 12.04
C GLY A 164 7.79 3.76 11.63
N ILE A 165 8.13 2.61 12.23
CA ILE A 165 9.34 1.84 11.90
C ILE A 165 8.93 0.58 11.14
N PRO A 166 9.48 0.31 9.94
CA PRO A 166 9.25 -0.93 9.21
C PRO A 166 9.59 -2.19 10.04
N LYS A 167 8.76 -3.24 9.96
CA LYS A 167 8.97 -4.51 10.69
C LYS A 167 10.34 -5.14 10.43
N ARG A 168 10.88 -4.97 9.21
CA ARG A 168 12.22 -5.44 8.83
C ARG A 168 13.31 -4.80 9.69
N ASP A 169 13.24 -3.48 9.89
CA ASP A 169 14.21 -2.73 10.68
C ASP A 169 14.11 -3.10 12.18
N PHE A 170 12.90 -3.30 12.69
CA PHE A 170 12.69 -3.78 14.05
C PHE A 170 13.24 -5.20 14.25
N MET A 171 12.93 -6.11 13.33
CA MET A 171 13.41 -7.50 13.40
C MET A 171 14.92 -7.59 13.24
N GLU A 172 15.53 -6.76 12.39
CA GLU A 172 16.99 -6.67 12.23
C GLU A 172 17.67 -6.19 13.51
N VAL A 173 17.14 -5.12 14.14
CA VAL A 173 17.68 -4.63 15.42
C VAL A 173 17.47 -5.66 16.52
N PHE A 174 16.29 -6.27 16.60
CA PHE A 174 15.99 -7.29 17.62
C PHE A 174 16.85 -8.55 17.47
N THR A 175 17.03 -9.04 16.25
CA THR A 175 17.91 -10.18 15.97
C THR A 175 19.38 -9.84 16.22
N ASN A 176 19.84 -8.63 15.90
CA ASN A 176 21.18 -8.18 16.24
C ASN A 176 21.38 -8.07 17.76
N ILE A 177 20.39 -7.60 18.53
CA ILE A 177 20.44 -7.58 20.00
C ILE A 177 20.50 -9.01 20.56
N LEU A 178 19.63 -9.91 20.09
CA LEU A 178 19.60 -11.31 20.52
C LEU A 178 20.88 -12.08 20.20
N ASN A 179 21.49 -11.79 19.04
CA ASN A 179 22.70 -12.46 18.59
C ASN A 179 23.99 -11.76 19.05
N SER A 180 23.91 -10.56 19.65
CA SER A 180 25.09 -9.84 20.14
C SER A 180 25.75 -10.45 21.38
N ASP A 181 25.10 -11.42 22.04
CA ASP A 181 25.67 -12.24 23.11
C ASP A 181 26.42 -13.49 22.61
N ALA A 182 26.40 -13.78 21.30
CA ALA A 182 27.19 -14.85 20.72
C ALA A 182 28.54 -14.31 20.23
N PRO A 183 29.67 -14.67 20.86
CA PRO A 183 30.98 -14.24 20.40
C PRO A 183 31.34 -15.01 19.13
N ASN A 184 30.90 -14.51 17.97
CA ASN A 184 31.40 -14.95 16.68
C ASN A 184 32.16 -13.80 15.99
N PRO A 185 33.35 -14.06 15.43
CA PRO A 185 34.23 -13.03 14.90
C PRO A 185 33.63 -12.44 13.62
N ALA A 186 33.02 -11.26 13.72
CA ALA A 186 32.44 -10.55 12.60
C ALA A 186 33.51 -9.80 11.78
N THR A 187 33.62 -10.18 10.51
CA THR A 187 34.21 -9.42 9.41
C THR A 187 33.60 -8.02 9.33
N PRO A 188 34.37 -6.93 9.14
CA PRO A 188 33.83 -5.57 9.21
C PRO A 188 33.13 -5.16 7.91
N GLY A 189 31.81 -5.31 7.87
CA GLY A 189 30.92 -4.62 6.92
C GLY A 189 30.31 -3.38 7.59
N PRO A 190 30.26 -2.21 6.94
CA PRO A 190 29.74 -1.00 7.55
C PRO A 190 28.22 -1.10 7.71
N ALA A 191 27.74 -1.01 8.96
CA ALA A 191 26.34 -0.82 9.29
C ALA A 191 25.83 0.49 8.64
N GLN A 192 25.01 0.38 7.60
CA GLN A 192 24.31 1.51 7.00
C GLN A 192 23.14 1.91 7.90
N VAL A 193 23.39 2.80 8.86
CA VAL A 193 22.33 3.60 9.47
C VAL A 193 21.75 4.50 8.38
N HIS A 194 20.58 4.15 7.84
CA HIS A 194 19.82 4.98 6.92
C HIS A 194 19.36 6.25 7.68
N GLN A 195 20.15 7.31 7.63
CA GLN A 195 19.70 8.66 8.02
C GLN A 195 18.72 9.17 6.95
N LEU A 196 17.59 9.73 7.40
CA LEU A 196 16.56 10.37 6.58
C LEU A 196 17.14 11.41 5.58
N PRO A 197 16.47 11.64 4.43
CA PRO A 197 17.07 12.32 3.29
C PRO A 197 17.06 13.84 3.48
N GLY A 198 18.24 14.44 3.48
CA GLY A 198 18.35 15.90 3.67
C GLY A 198 19.73 16.48 3.39
N LYS A 199 20.49 15.97 2.41
CA LYS A 199 21.58 16.73 1.76
C LYS A 199 22.17 15.98 0.54
N PRO A 200 22.50 16.67 -0.57
CA PRO A 200 23.11 16.04 -1.72
C PRO A 200 24.52 15.54 -1.42
N THR A 201 24.77 14.28 -1.79
CA THR A 201 26.01 13.53 -1.60
C THR A 201 27.07 14.00 -2.59
N ILE A 202 28.19 14.52 -2.08
CA ILE A 202 29.40 14.82 -2.87
C ILE A 202 30.14 13.49 -3.11
N PRO A 203 30.63 13.20 -4.33
CA PRO A 203 31.24 11.90 -4.65
C PRO A 203 32.54 11.64 -3.88
N THR A 204 32.55 10.48 -3.21
CA THR A 204 33.64 9.94 -2.38
C THR A 204 34.81 9.46 -3.24
N ARG A 205 35.64 10.37 -3.77
CA ARG A 205 36.89 9.96 -4.45
C ARG A 205 38.17 10.66 -3.97
N GLN A 206 38.12 11.41 -2.87
CA GLN A 206 39.28 12.23 -2.47
C GLN A 206 39.56 12.34 -0.97
N ARG A 207 39.38 11.25 -0.20
CA ARG A 207 39.77 11.25 1.23
C ARG A 207 40.48 9.97 1.66
N LYS A 208 41.40 9.49 0.82
CA LYS A 208 42.25 8.31 1.09
C LYS A 208 43.73 8.65 1.35
N HIS A 209 44.03 9.90 1.70
CA HIS A 209 45.37 10.27 2.17
C HIS A 209 45.25 11.07 3.46
N PHE A 210 46.11 10.74 4.44
CA PHE A 210 46.12 11.17 5.84
C PHE A 210 45.04 10.45 6.66
N VAL A 211 45.35 9.44 7.48
CA VAL A 211 46.37 9.42 8.54
C VAL A 211 46.79 7.96 8.76
N ASN A 212 48.09 7.70 8.70
CA ASN A 212 48.71 6.50 9.25
C ASN A 212 49.35 6.88 10.59
N ASP A 213 49.31 5.91 11.50
CA ASP A 213 50.14 5.74 12.71
C ASP A 213 49.97 6.78 13.83
N ASP A 214 49.24 6.38 14.89
CA ASP A 214 49.85 6.15 16.20
C ASP A 214 48.79 5.74 17.27
N GLU A 215 49.22 4.78 18.10
CA GLU A 215 48.65 4.29 19.37
C GLU A 215 47.38 3.43 19.38
N GLU A 216 47.64 2.12 19.27
CA GLU A 216 47.01 1.10 20.11
C GLU A 216 47.02 1.51 21.59
N VAL A 217 45.84 1.84 22.13
CA VAL A 217 45.53 1.51 23.52
C VAL A 217 44.12 0.89 23.53
N ALA A 218 44.10 -0.42 23.80
CA ALA A 218 42.92 -1.20 24.05
C ALA A 218 42.18 -0.65 25.28
N GLY A 219 40.95 -0.18 25.08
CA GLY A 219 40.05 0.24 26.15
C GLY A 219 38.73 0.68 25.55
N LYS A 220 37.63 0.07 26.00
CA LYS A 220 36.24 0.30 25.60
C LYS A 220 36.00 1.68 24.98
N ARG A 221 35.60 1.71 23.70
CA ARG A 221 35.13 2.92 23.01
C ARG A 221 33.75 3.30 23.53
N ASP A 222 33.70 3.75 24.77
CA ASP A 222 32.50 4.32 25.36
C ASP A 222 32.22 5.69 24.73
N SER A 223 30.95 6.09 24.72
CA SER A 223 30.44 7.32 24.11
C SER A 223 31.22 8.59 24.51
N PHE A 224 31.88 8.56 25.67
CA PHE A 224 32.77 9.63 26.15
C PHE A 224 34.04 9.82 25.32
N TYR A 225 34.57 8.78 24.68
CA TYR A 225 35.75 8.87 23.83
C TYR A 225 35.53 9.83 22.65
N PHE A 226 34.35 9.74 22.01
CA PHE A 226 34.00 10.62 20.89
C PHE A 226 33.75 12.06 21.33
N LEU A 227 33.22 12.25 22.55
CA LEU A 227 33.01 13.57 23.13
C LEU A 227 34.35 14.28 23.41
N VAL A 228 35.29 13.57 24.05
CA VAL A 228 36.64 14.10 24.35
C VAL A 228 37.41 14.37 23.07
N ARG A 229 37.32 13.49 22.07
CA ARG A 229 37.93 13.71 20.75
C ARG A 229 37.35 14.94 20.05
N GLY A 230 36.02 15.11 20.10
CA GLY A 230 35.33 16.27 19.55
C GLY A 230 35.71 17.58 20.24
N MET A 231 35.92 17.57 21.56
CA MET A 231 36.38 18.74 22.30
C MET A 231 37.84 19.10 21.98
N ARG A 232 38.75 18.12 21.87
CA ARG A 232 40.15 18.35 21.48
C ARG A 232 40.26 18.94 20.07
N ALA A 233 39.47 18.44 19.13
CA ALA A 233 39.47 18.97 17.76
C ALA A 233 39.05 20.46 17.72
N ARG A 234 38.09 20.87 18.56
CA ARG A 234 37.65 22.28 18.65
C ARG A 234 38.69 23.18 19.32
N THR A 235 39.40 22.68 20.33
CA THR A 235 40.47 23.46 21.00
C THR A 235 41.68 23.65 20.09
N LEU A 236 42.02 22.67 19.26
CA LEU A 236 43.07 22.80 18.24
C LEU A 236 42.66 23.80 17.15
N ALA A 237 41.42 23.72 16.66
CA ALA A 237 40.89 24.67 15.67
C ALA A 237 40.75 26.11 16.21
N ALA A 238 40.60 26.28 17.54
CA ALA A 238 40.61 27.59 18.18
C ALA A 238 42.03 28.16 18.32
N ARG A 239 43.05 27.30 18.48
CA ARG A 239 44.46 27.70 18.54
C ARG A 239 45.03 28.11 17.18
N GLU A 240 44.57 27.51 16.09
CA GLU A 240 44.97 27.89 14.72
C GLU A 240 44.36 29.21 14.23
N LYS A 241 43.39 29.77 14.97
CA LYS A 241 42.73 31.05 14.64
C LYS A 241 43.22 32.23 15.48
N SER A 242 44.21 32.01 16.36
CA SER A 242 44.94 33.04 17.11
C SER A 242 46.33 33.23 16.51
#